data_AF-A0A538CYF4-F1
#
_entry.id   AF-A0A538CYF4-F1
#
_cell.length_a   1.000
_cell.length_b   1.000
_cell.length_c   1.000
_cell.angle_alpha   90.00
_cell.angle_beta   90.00
_cell.angle_gamma   90.00
#
_symmetry.space_group_name_H-M   'P 1'
#
loop_
_entity.id
_entity.type
_entity.pdbx_description
1 polymer ?
#
loop_
_entity_poly.entity_id
_entity_poly.type
_entity_poly.pdbx_seq_one_letter_code
_entity_poly.pdbx_strand_id
1 'polypeptide(L)'
;MALTQDLRRIAEAAVRYAQPGEEVVGIVPTEPSSGARSYLCAYSGEGGETSWLVLEEDGNAVQDRARIREVVSIAALVELAEETAGGGDLDELRSQLVALRLTENPAG
;
A
#
# COMPACT_ATOMS: atom_id res chain seq x y z
N MET A 1 -14.84 6.63 -11.13
CA MET A 1 -15.42 7.02 -9.83
C MET A 1 -14.31 7.57 -8.95
N ALA A 2 -14.60 8.44 -7.99
CA ALA A 2 -13.56 9.04 -7.15
C ALA A 2 -13.03 7.97 -6.18
N LEU A 3 -11.70 7.75 -6.14
CA LEU A 3 -11.03 6.75 -5.29
C LEU A 3 -11.54 6.74 -3.84
N THR A 4 -11.86 7.91 -3.27
CA THR A 4 -12.42 8.03 -1.92
C THR A 4 -13.76 7.29 -1.74
N GLN A 5 -14.62 7.30 -2.76
CA GLN A 5 -15.88 6.55 -2.73
C GLN A 5 -15.62 5.04 -2.78
N ASP A 6 -14.65 4.64 -3.61
CA ASP A 6 -14.24 3.23 -3.70
C ASP A 6 -13.67 2.73 -2.37
N LEU A 7 -12.78 3.51 -1.75
CA LEU A 7 -12.19 3.15 -0.45
C LEU A 7 -13.24 3.04 0.66
N ARG A 8 -14.26 3.91 0.70
CA ARG A 8 -15.36 3.78 1.69
C ARG A 8 -16.13 2.48 1.50
N ARG A 9 -16.50 2.19 0.25
CA ARG A 9 -17.23 0.97 -0.12
C ARG A 9 -16.42 -0.29 0.19
N ILE A 10 -15.11 -0.26 -0.05
CA ILE A 10 -14.22 -1.37 0.29
C ILE A 10 -14.00 -1.49 1.80
N ALA A 11 -13.92 -0.39 2.55
CA ALA A 11 -13.85 -0.43 4.01
C ALA A 11 -15.08 -1.11 4.61
N GLU A 12 -16.28 -0.75 4.14
CA GLU A 12 -17.53 -1.42 4.52
C GLU A 12 -17.52 -2.91 4.16
N ALA A 13 -17.01 -3.26 2.97
CA ALA A 13 -16.89 -4.65 2.55
C ALA A 13 -15.89 -5.44 3.41
N ALA A 14 -14.75 -4.84 3.76
CA ALA A 14 -13.67 -5.43 4.54
C ALA A 14 -14.09 -5.77 5.97
N VAL A 15 -14.91 -4.93 6.60
CA VAL A 15 -15.46 -5.19 7.95
C VAL A 15 -16.21 -6.52 8.02
N ARG A 16 -16.85 -6.97 6.93
CA ARG A 16 -17.56 -8.26 6.89
C ARG A 16 -16.65 -9.48 7.05
N TYR A 17 -15.35 -9.31 6.82
CA TYR A 17 -14.35 -10.36 6.91
C TYR A 17 -13.52 -10.30 8.20
N ALA A 18 -13.65 -9.22 8.99
CA ALA A 18 -12.95 -9.07 10.26
C ALA A 18 -13.39 -10.19 11.23
N GLN A 19 -12.42 -10.82 11.90
CA GLN A 19 -12.71 -11.73 13.00
C GLN A 19 -13.16 -10.94 14.25
N PRO A 20 -13.79 -11.60 15.24
CA PRO A 20 -14.14 -10.95 16.49
C PRO A 20 -12.92 -10.29 17.15
N GLY A 21 -13.01 -8.99 17.43
CA GLY A 21 -11.92 -8.20 18.02
C GLY A 21 -10.88 -7.69 17.01
N GLU A 22 -11.06 -7.94 15.71
CA GLU A 22 -10.26 -7.31 14.66
C GLU A 22 -10.93 -6.03 14.14
N GLU A 23 -10.10 -5.04 13.81
CA GLU A 23 -10.51 -3.82 13.14
C GLU A 23 -9.73 -3.63 11.83
N VAL A 24 -10.38 -3.06 10.82
CA VAL A 24 -9.71 -2.67 9.57
C VAL A 24 -8.86 -1.43 9.85
N VAL A 25 -7.54 -1.56 9.72
CA VAL A 25 -6.59 -0.48 10.04
C VAL A 25 -5.90 0.12 8.83
N GLY A 26 -6.03 -0.50 7.66
CA GLY A 26 -5.42 0.01 6.42
C GLY A 26 -6.03 -0.62 5.18
N ILE A 27 -6.10 0.17 4.10
CA ILE A 27 -6.53 -0.28 2.78
C ILE A 27 -5.61 0.34 1.74
N VAL A 28 -4.87 -0.48 1.02
CA VAL A 28 -3.98 -0.06 -0.06
C VAL A 28 -4.59 -0.48 -1.40
N PRO A 29 -5.04 0.47 -2.25
CA PRO A 29 -5.52 0.16 -3.58
C PRO A 29 -4.34 -0.18 -4.51
N THR A 30 -4.52 -1.19 -5.35
CA THR A 30 -3.55 -1.60 -6.37
C THR A 30 -4.26 -1.84 -7.69
N GLU A 31 -3.57 -1.63 -8.80
CA GLU A 31 -4.11 -1.87 -10.14
C GLU A 31 -3.16 -2.75 -10.95
N PRO A 32 -3.16 -4.08 -10.72
CA PRO A 32 -2.22 -4.98 -11.39
C PRO A 32 -2.46 -5.13 -12.90
N SER A 33 -3.69 -4.87 -13.33
CA SER A 33 -4.07 -4.82 -14.74
C SER A 33 -4.90 -3.57 -14.95
N SER A 34 -4.73 -2.90 -16.09
CA SER A 34 -5.42 -1.63 -16.36
C SER A 34 -6.94 -1.78 -16.20
N GLY A 35 -7.51 -0.93 -15.36
CA GLY A 35 -8.94 -0.92 -15.02
C GLY A 35 -9.38 -2.00 -14.02
N ALA A 36 -8.50 -2.88 -13.55
CA ALA A 36 -8.82 -3.94 -12.59
C ALA A 36 -8.17 -3.64 -11.23
N ARG A 37 -8.88 -2.87 -10.40
CA ARG A 37 -8.40 -2.47 -9.07
C ARG A 37 -8.73 -3.54 -8.03
N SER A 38 -7.73 -3.93 -7.26
CA SER A 38 -7.87 -4.81 -6.10
C SER A 38 -7.28 -4.11 -4.87
N TYR A 39 -7.73 -4.48 -3.68
CA TYR A 39 -7.47 -3.75 -2.45
C TYR A 39 -6.85 -4.67 -1.40
N LEU A 40 -5.65 -4.36 -0.94
CA LEU A 40 -5.01 -5.02 0.18
C LEU A 40 -5.52 -4.40 1.49
N CYS A 41 -6.25 -5.17 2.28
CA CYS A 41 -6.84 -4.76 3.56
C CYS A 41 -6.02 -5.34 4.71
N ALA A 42 -5.67 -4.49 5.67
CA ALA A 42 -4.99 -4.85 6.90
C ALA A 42 -5.99 -4.87 8.05
N TYR A 43 -5.90 -5.90 8.88
CA TYR A 43 -6.70 -6.05 10.10
C TYR A 43 -5.77 -6.16 11.29
N SER A 44 -6.08 -5.46 12.38
CA SER A 44 -5.37 -5.64 13.65
C SER A 44 -6.30 -6.20 14.71
N GLY A 45 -5.87 -7.27 15.39
CA GLY A 45 -6.55 -7.79 16.58
C GLY A 45 -6.00 -7.21 17.88
N GLU A 46 -6.67 -7.49 19.00
CA GLU A 46 -6.25 -7.06 20.35
C GLU A 46 -4.82 -7.49 20.74
N GLY A 47 -4.32 -8.58 20.16
CA GLY A 47 -2.96 -9.07 20.38
C GLY A 47 -1.86 -8.33 19.60
N GLY A 48 -2.22 -7.35 18.77
CA GLY A 48 -1.28 -6.60 17.92
C GLY A 48 -0.82 -7.35 16.66
N GLU A 49 -1.25 -8.60 16.46
CA GLU A 49 -1.00 -9.31 15.22
C GLU A 49 -1.82 -8.70 14.07
N THR A 50 -1.18 -8.59 12.90
CA THR A 50 -1.82 -8.06 11.69
C THR A 50 -2.15 -9.19 10.74
N SER A 51 -3.43 -9.33 10.38
CA SER A 51 -3.90 -10.23 9.34
C SER A 51 -4.26 -9.45 8.07
N TRP A 52 -4.29 -10.13 6.93
CA TRP A 52 -4.38 -9.48 5.61
C TRP A 52 -5.38 -10.19 4.71
N LEU A 53 -6.10 -9.41 3.90
CA LEU A 53 -7.02 -9.91 2.89
C LEU A 53 -6.93 -9.06 1.62
N VAL A 54 -7.03 -9.70 0.45
CA VAL A 54 -7.21 -8.98 -0.82
C VAL A 54 -8.67 -9.02 -1.23
N LEU A 55 -9.25 -7.86 -1.51
CA LEU A 55 -10.59 -7.71 -2.05
C LEU A 55 -10.55 -7.28 -3.52
N GLU A 56 -11.45 -7.83 -4.32
CA GLU A 56 -11.74 -7.32 -5.67
C GLU A 56 -12.57 -6.03 -5.60
N GLU A 57 -12.76 -5.39 -6.76
CA GLU A 57 -13.52 -4.15 -6.86
C GLU A 57 -14.94 -4.22 -6.30
N ASP A 58 -15.60 -5.38 -6.36
CA ASP A 58 -16.94 -5.59 -5.81
C ASP A 58 -16.95 -5.90 -4.30
N GLY A 59 -15.77 -5.97 -3.67
CA GLY A 59 -15.61 -6.26 -2.25
C GLY A 59 -15.63 -7.75 -1.90
N ASN A 60 -15.47 -8.64 -2.88
CA ASN A 60 -15.31 -10.07 -2.66
C ASN A 60 -13.85 -10.45 -2.38
N ALA A 61 -13.64 -11.43 -1.50
CA ALA A 61 -12.32 -11.96 -1.18
C ALA A 61 -11.70 -12.73 -2.37
N VAL A 62 -10.48 -12.34 -2.76
CA VAL A 62 -9.67 -13.07 -3.74
C VAL A 62 -9.21 -14.39 -3.13
N GLN A 63 -9.42 -15.49 -3.85
CA GLN A 63 -8.98 -16.83 -3.44
C GLN A 63 -7.77 -17.33 -4.23
N ASP A 64 -7.50 -16.75 -5.40
CA ASP A 64 -6.36 -17.14 -6.23
C ASP A 64 -5.06 -16.57 -5.65
N ARG A 65 -4.18 -17.48 -5.21
CA ARG A 65 -2.86 -17.14 -4.67
C ARG A 65 -1.98 -16.37 -5.65
N ALA A 66 -2.06 -16.67 -6.94
CA ALA A 66 -1.27 -15.94 -7.94
C ALA A 66 -1.69 -14.48 -8.00
N ARG A 67 -3.00 -14.23 -7.98
CA ARG A 67 -3.59 -12.89 -7.95
C ARG A 67 -3.27 -12.14 -6.66
N ILE A 68 -3.37 -12.81 -5.51
CA ILE A 68 -2.97 -12.23 -4.21
C ILE A 68 -1.51 -11.79 -4.26
N ARG A 69 -0.60 -12.65 -4.77
CA ARG A 69 0.82 -12.34 -4.86
C ARG A 69 1.08 -11.12 -5.73
N GLU A 70 0.39 -11.01 -6.87
CA GLU A 70 0.52 -9.88 -7.79
C GLU A 70 0.17 -8.55 -7.10
N VAL A 71 -0.99 -8.49 -6.45
CA VAL A 71 -1.48 -7.33 -5.68
C VAL A 71 -0.49 -6.94 -4.58
N VAL A 72 -0.11 -7.90 -3.74
CA VAL A 72 0.79 -7.65 -2.60
C VAL A 72 2.17 -7.22 -3.09
N SER A 73 2.67 -7.80 -4.18
CA SER A 73 3.98 -7.44 -4.73
C SER A 73 3.99 -6.01 -5.26
N ILE A 74 2.91 -5.56 -5.91
CA ILE A 74 2.80 -4.18 -6.38
C ILE A 74 2.76 -3.21 -5.20
N ALA A 75 1.92 -3.47 -4.19
CA ALA A 75 1.85 -2.65 -2.99
C ALA A 75 3.23 -2.54 -2.32
N ALA A 76 3.89 -3.67 -2.07
CA ALA A 76 5.20 -3.71 -1.43
C ALA A 76 6.30 -3.00 -2.25
N LEU A 77 6.30 -3.15 -3.58
CA LEU A 77 7.30 -2.50 -4.44
C LEU A 77 7.14 -0.99 -4.46
N VAL A 78 5.91 -0.46 -4.41
CA VAL A 78 5.66 0.97 -4.39
C VAL A 78 6.07 1.58 -3.05
N GLU A 79 5.75 0.92 -1.93
CA GLU A 79 6.22 1.36 -0.59
C GLU A 79 7.75 1.36 -0.52
N LEU A 80 8.40 0.29 -1.00
CA LEU A 80 9.87 0.24 -1.02
C LEU A 80 10.47 1.32 -1.94
N ALA A 81 9.82 1.61 -3.07
CA ALA A 81 10.28 2.64 -3.98
C ALA A 81 10.18 4.04 -3.35
N GLU A 82 9.13 4.29 -2.57
CA GLU A 82 8.93 5.52 -1.81
C GLU A 82 10.01 5.69 -0.73
N GLU A 83 10.26 4.65 0.07
CA GLU A 83 11.32 4.64 1.08
C GLU A 83 12.71 4.86 0.45
N THR A 84 13.00 4.16 -0.66
CA THR A 84 14.27 4.29 -1.39
C THR A 84 14.43 5.67 -2.03
N ALA A 85 13.34 6.30 -2.45
CA ALA A 85 13.34 7.68 -2.95
C ALA A 85 13.47 8.73 -1.83
N GLY A 86 13.70 8.30 -0.58
CA GLY A 86 13.91 9.16 0.58
C GLY A 86 12.63 9.48 1.34
N GLY A 87 11.60 8.64 1.26
CA GLY A 87 10.34 8.84 2.00
C GLY A 87 9.59 10.12 1.62
N GLY A 88 9.87 10.65 0.42
CA GLY A 88 9.40 11.97 0.00
C GLY A 88 10.04 13.16 0.74
N ASP A 89 11.04 12.96 1.61
CA ASP A 89 11.78 14.04 2.28
C ASP A 89 12.82 14.64 1.33
N LEU A 90 12.30 15.46 0.42
CA LEU A 90 13.08 16.20 -0.57
C LEU A 90 14.09 17.15 0.08
N ASP A 91 13.82 17.63 1.29
CA ASP A 91 14.72 18.55 2.00
C ASP A 91 15.93 17.80 2.55
N GLU A 92 15.74 16.61 3.12
CA GLU A 92 16.84 15.73 3.52
C GLU A 92 17.67 15.30 2.31
N LEU A 93 17.02 14.82 1.24
CA LEU A 93 17.70 14.44 0.00
C LEU A 93 18.51 15.60 -0.60
N ARG A 94 17.95 16.81 -0.59
CA ARG A 94 18.63 18.03 -1.06
C ARG A 94 19.84 18.36 -0.20
N SER A 95 19.73 18.22 1.13
CA SER A 95 20.84 18.44 2.06
C SER A 95 22.01 17.48 1.79
N GLN A 96 21.70 16.20 1.59
CA GLN A 96 22.69 15.18 1.25
C GLN A 96 23.38 15.46 -0.10
N LEU A 97 22.63 15.87 -1.13
CA LEU A 97 23.18 16.23 -2.44
C LEU A 97 24.08 17.48 -2.39
N VAL A 98 23.72 18.48 -1.58
CA VAL A 98 24.58 19.67 -1.36
C VAL A 98 25.89 19.28 -0.67
N ALA A 99 25.83 18.42 0.34
CA ALA A 99 27.02 17.91 1.01
C ALA A 99 27.94 17.17 0.01
N LEU A 100 27.36 16.27 -0.82
CA LEU A 100 28.10 15.53 -1.85
C LEU A 100 28.77 16.46 -2.87
N ARG A 101 28.06 17.48 -3.34
CA ARG A 101 28.57 18.50 -4.28
C ARG A 101 29.80 19.23 -3.73
N LEU A 102 29.77 19.57 -2.44
CA LEU A 102 30.87 20.26 -1.76
C LEU A 102 32.09 19.35 -1.58
N THR A 103 31.88 18.04 -1.41
CA THR A 103 32.97 17.08 -1.16
C THR A 103 33.57 16.49 -2.43
N GLU A 104 32.77 16.23 -3.47
CA GLU A 104 33.21 15.48 -4.65
C GLU A 104 33.58 16.37 -5.86
N ASN A 105 33.24 17.66 -5.81
CA ASN A 105 33.44 18.62 -6.91
C ASN A 105 33.05 18.05 -8.31
N PRO A 106 31.85 17.44 -8.45
CA PRO A 106 31.46 16.79 -9.69
C PRO A 106 31.33 17.83 -10.81
N ALA A 107 31.83 17.51 -12.01
CA ALA A 107 31.64 18.35 -13.19
C ALA A 107 30.13 18.57 -13.39
N GLY A 108 29.73 19.84 -13.33
CA GLY A 108 28.34 20.26 -13.41
C GLY A 108 27.69 20.02 -14.76
#